data_AF-A0A2J0PDL6-F1
#
_entry.id   AF-A0A2J0PDL6-F1
#
_cell.length_a   1.000
_cell.length_b   1.000
_cell.length_c   1.000
_cell.angle_alpha   90.00
_cell.angle_beta   90.00
_cell.angle_gamma   90.00
#
_symmetry.space_group_name_H-M   'P 1'
#
loop_
_entity.id
_entity.type
_entity.pdbx_description
1 polymer ?
#
loop_
_entity_poly.entity_id
_entity_poly.type
_entity_poly.pdbx_seq_one_letter_code
_entity_poly.pdbx_strand_id
1 'polypeptide(L)' 'MVNDSKAEDLEAKGLYRRAAARWMEVMLLCTEDDDREWIKRRRETCLENVKRPPVKVEDFGDLHKAVTETQHRMGIA' A
#
# COMPACT_ATOMS: atom_id res chain seq x y z
N MET A 1 -2.34 -23.01 12.11
CA MET A 1 -2.52 -21.55 11.92
C MET A 1 -1.66 -20.87 12.95
N VAL A 2 -0.75 -20.01 12.51
CA VAL A 2 0.31 -19.44 13.35
C VAL A 2 -0.19 -18.17 14.01
N ASN A 3 0.02 -18.05 15.32
CA ASN A 3 -0.39 -16.88 16.09
C ASN A 3 0.86 -16.18 16.64
N ASP A 4 1.02 -14.88 16.36
CA ASP A 4 2.05 -14.03 16.96
C ASP A 4 1.41 -12.70 17.35
N SER A 5 1.16 -12.53 18.65
CA SER A 5 0.44 -11.37 19.20
C SER A 5 1.12 -10.04 18.86
N LYS A 6 2.45 -10.02 18.75
CA LYS A 6 3.19 -8.83 18.34
C LYS A 6 2.97 -8.48 16.87
N ALA A 7 2.96 -9.46 15.98
CA ALA A 7 2.66 -9.24 14.57
C ALA A 7 1.23 -8.73 14.38
N GLU A 8 0.27 -9.38 15.05
CA GLU A 8 -1.16 -9.02 15.02
C GLU A 8 -1.41 -7.60 15.55
N ASP A 9 -0.78 -7.22 16.67
CA ASP A 9 -0.86 -5.86 17.22
C ASP A 9 -0.31 -4.80 16.26
N LEU A 10 0.76 -5.14 15.51
CA LEU A 10 1.34 -4.24 14.51
C LEU A 10 0.41 -4.09 13.30
N GLU A 11 -0.25 -5.16 12.87
CA GLU A 11 -1.29 -5.11 11.82
C GLU A 11 -2.48 -4.26 12.25
N ALA A 12 -2.97 -4.45 13.48
CA ALA A 12 -4.09 -3.69 14.04
C ALA A 12 -3.78 -2.18 14.13
N LYS A 13 -2.52 -1.82 14.38
CA LYS A 13 -2.04 -0.43 14.39
C LYS A 13 -1.69 0.13 13.00
N GLY A 14 -1.88 -0.65 11.93
CA GLY A 14 -1.53 -0.26 10.57
C GLY A 14 -0.03 -0.16 10.29
N LEU A 15 0.82 -0.68 11.18
CA LEU A 15 2.28 -0.65 11.06
C LEU A 15 2.78 -1.81 10.17
N TYR A 16 2.23 -1.92 8.97
CA TYR A 16 2.35 -3.10 8.11
C TYR A 16 3.79 -3.46 7.71
N ARG A 17 4.70 -2.48 7.54
CA ARG A 17 6.13 -2.79 7.30
C ARG A 17 6.76 -3.55 8.47
N ARG A 18 6.44 -3.13 9.70
CA ARG A 18 6.97 -3.74 10.92
C ARG A 18 6.31 -5.10 11.17
N ALA A 19 5.00 -5.21 10.91
CA ALA A 19 4.29 -6.49 10.94
C ALA A 19 4.91 -7.49 9.97
N ALA A 20 5.18 -7.10 8.72
CA ALA A 20 5.80 -7.97 7.72
C ALA A 20 7.21 -8.46 8.12
N ALA A 21 8.00 -7.62 8.80
CA ALA A 21 9.29 -8.02 9.35
C ALA A 21 9.13 -9.03 10.49
N ARG A 22 8.18 -8.80 11.40
CA ARG A 22 7.88 -9.74 12.50
C ARG A 22 7.39 -11.08 11.98
N TRP A 23 6.50 -11.10 10.98
CA TRP A 23 6.07 -12.33 10.33
C TRP A 23 7.24 -13.12 9.72
N MET A 24 8.23 -12.44 9.14
CA MET A 24 9.44 -13.11 8.66
C MET A 24 10.24 -13.77 9.80
N GLU A 25 10.38 -13.10 10.95
CA GLU A 25 11.02 -13.71 12.13
C GLU A 25 10.27 -14.96 12.61
N VAL A 26 8.93 -14.90 12.65
CA VAL A 26 8.08 -16.04 13.03
C VAL A 26 8.25 -17.20 12.02
N MET A 27 8.33 -16.89 10.72
CA MET A 27 8.54 -17.89 9.66
C MET A 27 9.85 -18.66 9.83
N LEU A 28 10.90 -18.01 10.33
CA LEU A 28 12.19 -18.66 10.57
C LEU A 28 12.13 -19.71 11.70
N LEU A 29 11.16 -19.59 12.60
CA LEU A 29 10.96 -20.49 13.73
C LEU A 29 10.02 -21.65 13.41
N CYS A 30 9.24 -21.58 12.33
CA CYS A 30 8.33 -22.65 11.91
C CYS A 30 9.08 -23.81 11.25
N THR A 31 8.70 -25.05 11.55
CA THR A 31 9.22 -26.25 10.88
C THR A 31 8.32 -26.73 9.75
N GLU A 32 7.01 -26.54 9.91
CA GLU A 32 6.00 -27.04 8.98
C GLU A 32 5.83 -26.12 7.76
N ASP A 33 5.73 -26.73 6.58
CA ASP A 33 5.56 -26.01 5.31
C ASP A 33 4.20 -25.29 5.24
N ASP A 34 3.15 -25.86 5.82
CA ASP A 34 1.81 -25.25 5.87
C ASP A 34 1.83 -23.94 6.67
N ASP A 35 2.55 -23.92 7.79
CA ASP A 35 2.71 -22.72 8.61
C ASP A 35 3.56 -21.67 7.87
N ARG A 36 4.62 -22.09 7.18
CA ARG A 36 5.44 -21.20 6.35
C ARG A 36 4.63 -20.56 5.23
N GLU A 37 3.83 -21.33 4.50
CA GLU A 37 2.96 -20.81 3.44
C GLU A 37 1.87 -19.90 3.98
N TRP A 38 1.30 -20.20 5.15
CA TRP A 38 0.35 -19.30 5.80
C TRP A 38 0.99 -17.96 6.16
N ILE A 39 2.18 -17.98 6.77
CA ILE A 39 2.90 -16.75 7.14
C ILE A 39 3.29 -15.95 5.90
N LYS A 40 3.74 -16.63 4.84
CA LYS A 40 4.09 -15.99 3.56
C LYS A 40 2.92 -15.19 2.99
N ARG A 41 1.72 -15.78 2.92
CA ARG A 41 0.50 -15.09 2.46
C ARG A 41 0.12 -13.91 3.36
N ARG A 42 0.26 -14.07 4.68
CA ARG A 42 -0.02 -12.99 5.65
C ARG A 42 0.96 -11.82 5.50
N ARG A 43 2.25 -12.13 5.32
CA ARG A 43 3.31 -11.16 5.04
C ARG A 43 3.08 -10.42 3.72
N GLU A 44 2.67 -11.12 2.66
CA GLU A 44 2.31 -10.50 1.37
C GLU A 44 1.17 -9.49 1.56
N THR A 45 0.13 -9.85 2.31
CA THR A 45 -0.99 -8.94 2.63
C THR A 45 -0.50 -7.68 3.35
N CYS A 46 0.40 -7.82 4.33
CA CYS A 46 1.05 -6.66 4.96
C CYS A 46 1.77 -5.79 3.92
N LEU A 47 2.55 -6.38 3.01
CA LEU A 47 3.30 -5.64 2.00
C LEU A 47 2.40 -4.93 0.98
N GLU A 48 1.26 -5.51 0.62
CA GLU A 48 0.24 -4.83 -0.20
C GLU A 48 -0.32 -3.61 0.53
N ASN A 49 -0.63 -3.73 1.82
CA ASN A 49 -1.13 -2.61 2.64
C ASN A 49 -0.07 -1.51 2.88
N VAL A 50 1.21 -1.80 2.66
CA VAL A 50 2.29 -0.80 2.69
C VAL A 50 2.32 0.05 1.42
N LYS A 51 1.87 -0.50 0.28
CA LYS A 51 1.93 0.22 -0.99
C LYS A 51 1.11 1.49 -0.87
N ARG A 52 1.72 2.61 -1.28
CA ARG A 52 0.95 3.85 -1.41
C ARG A 52 -0.16 3.62 -2.42
N PRO A 53 -1.38 4.12 -2.16
CA PRO A 53 -2.40 4.18 -3.19
C PRO A 53 -1.80 4.83 -4.44
N PRO A 54 -2.12 4.34 -5.64
CA PRO A 54 -1.67 4.98 -6.86
C PRO A 54 -2.10 6.45 -6.81
N VAL A 55 -1.13 7.35 -6.98
CA VAL A 55 -1.44 8.78 -7.11
C VAL A 55 -2.27 8.91 -8.37
N LYS A 56 -3.55 9.28 -8.20
CA LYS A 56 -4.36 9.70 -9.33
C LYS A 56 -3.70 10.97 -9.86
N VAL A 57 -3.13 10.90 -11.06
CA VAL A 57 -2.65 12.10 -11.74
C VAL A 57 -3.91 12.90 -12.04
N GLU A 58 -4.06 14.05 -11.38
CA GLU A 58 -5.15 14.95 -11.72
C GLU A 58 -4.89 15.47 -13.14
N ASP A 59 -5.82 15.17 -14.05
CA ASP A 59 -5.77 15.67 -15.42
C ASP A 59 -6.43 17.05 -15.46
N PHE A 60 -5.61 18.08 -15.65
CA PHE A 60 -6.06 19.46 -15.80
C PHE A 60 -6.18 19.89 -17.27
N GLY A 61 -6.19 18.94 -18.22
CA GLY A 61 -6.30 19.22 -19.65
C GLY A 61 -7.54 20.06 -20.01
N ASP A 62 -8.70 19.71 -19.45
CA ASP A 62 -9.94 20.45 -19.68
C ASP A 62 -9.89 21.87 -19.12
N LEU A 63 -9.30 22.04 -17.92
CA LEU A 63 -9.10 23.34 -17.31
C LEU A 63 -8.17 24.20 -18.18
N HIS A 64 -7.07 23.61 -18.66
CA HIS A 64 -6.12 24.32 -19.52
C HIS A 64 -6.80 24.79 -20.81
N LYS A 65 -7.59 23.92 -21.46
CA LYS A 65 -8.34 24.28 -22.66
C LYS A 65 -9.33 25.42 -22.42
N ALA A 66 -10.08 25.37 -21.32
CA ALA A 66 -11.03 26.42 -20.97
C ALA A 66 -10.35 27.78 -20.69
N VAL A 67 -9.18 27.76 -20.04
CA VAL A 67 -8.37 28.96 -19.81
C VAL A 67 -7.87 29.53 -21.13
N THR A 68 -7.32 28.70 -22.02
CA THR A 68 -6.85 29.14 -23.35
C THR A 68 -7.97 29.76 -24.18
N GLU A 69 -9.14 29.13 -24.22
CA GLU A 69 -10.32 29.71 -24.91
C GLU A 69 -10.72 31.07 -24.32
N THR A 70 -10.62 31.22 -22.99
CA THR A 70 -10.92 32.48 -22.31
C THR A 70 -9.87 33.56 -22.65
N GLN A 71 -8.59 33.21 -22.66
CA GLN A 71 -7.51 34.13 -23.05
C GLN A 71 -7.70 34.68 -24.46
N HIS A 72 -8.09 33.83 -25.42
CA HIS A 72 -8.41 34.25 -26.78
C HIS A 72 -9.63 35.16 -26.84
N ARG A 73 -10.72 34.83 -26.12
CA ARG A 73 -11.92 35.70 -26.05
C ARG A 73 -11.62 37.08 -25.49
N MET A 74 -10.67 37.17 -24.57
CA MET A 74 -10.25 38.43 -23.96
C MET A 74 -9.17 39.17 -24.77
N GLY A 75 -8.67 38.59 -25.86
CA GLY A 75 -7.61 39.19 -26.70
C GLY A 75 -6.25 39.26 -26.00
N ILE A 76 -6.01 38.40 -25.01
CA ILE A 76 -4.75 38.34 -24.26
C ILE A 76 -3.69 37.52 -25.02
N ALA A 77 -4.13 36.55 -25.82
CA ALA A 77 -3.31 35.60 -26.58
C ALA A 77 -3.83 35.45 -28.01
#